data_AF-A0A6N2QYN4-F1
#
_entry.id   AF-A0A6N2QYN4-F1
#
_cell.length_a   1.000
_cell.length_b   1.000
_cell.length_c   1.000
_cell.angle_alpha   90.00
_cell.angle_beta   90.00
_cell.angle_gamma   90.00
#
_symmetry.space_group_name_H-M   'P 1'
#
loop_
_entity.id
_entity.type
_entity.pdbx_description
1 polymer ?
#
loop_
_entity_poly.entity_id
_entity_poly.type
_entity_poly.pdbx_seq_one_letter_code
_entity_poly.pdbx_strand_id
1 'polypeptide(L)' 'MYITDIESDEFMTPTQLKKMLGISIPTQVKIRARQGCFANDENPLPFIKLGARVLYRKSSIDEWIKANENKGNKKGSKNE' A
#
# COMPACT_ATOMS: atom_id res chain seq x y z
N MET A 1 16.23 15.87 -17.85
CA MET A 1 14.86 15.34 -17.77
C MET A 1 14.31 15.66 -16.39
N TYR A 2 13.43 16.65 -16.29
CA TYR A 2 12.81 17.00 -15.03
C TYR A 2 11.66 16.01 -14.79
N ILE A 3 11.87 15.02 -13.92
CA ILE A 3 10.75 14.25 -13.37
C ILE A 3 10.09 15.20 -12.40
N THR A 4 9.07 15.94 -12.86
CA THR A 4 8.15 16.60 -11.94
C THR A 4 7.49 15.49 -11.15
N ASP A 5 7.83 15.36 -9.87
CA ASP A 5 7.07 14.54 -8.92
C ASP A 5 5.66 15.13 -8.97
N ILE A 6 4.74 14.44 -9.65
CA ILE A 6 3.35 14.88 -9.74
C ILE A 6 2.78 14.63 -8.34
N GLU A 7 2.85 15.65 -7.49
CA GLU A 7 2.20 15.68 -6.19
C GLU A 7 0.72 15.96 -6.42
N SER A 8 -0.03 14.90 -6.72
CA SER A 8 -1.49 14.98 -6.70
C SER A 8 -1.99 14.95 -5.26
N ASP A 9 -2.94 15.83 -4.94
CA ASP A 9 -3.53 15.84 -3.61
C ASP A 9 -4.30 14.54 -3.32
N GLU A 10 -4.89 13.91 -4.34
CA GLU A 10 -5.72 12.72 -4.18
C GLU A 10 -4.96 11.38 -4.37
N PHE A 11 -3.89 11.38 -5.16
CA PHE A 11 -3.19 10.16 -5.56
C PHE A 11 -1.71 10.21 -5.22
N MET A 12 -1.17 9.06 -4.84
CA MET A 12 0.24 8.87 -4.59
C MET A 12 0.85 7.77 -5.45
N THR A 13 2.12 7.95 -5.80
CA THR A 13 2.92 6.98 -6.54
C THR A 13 3.50 5.91 -5.60
N PRO A 14 4.00 4.77 -6.13
CA PRO A 14 4.68 3.74 -5.32
C PRO A 14 5.86 4.30 -4.53
N THR A 15 6.56 5.29 -5.09
CA THR A 15 7.69 5.97 -4.42
C THR A 15 7.21 6.83 -3.26
N GLN A 16 6.10 7.55 -3.43
CA GLN A 16 5.49 8.34 -2.35
C GLN A 16 4.92 7.45 -1.25
N LEU A 17 4.22 6.35 -1.60
CA LEU A 17 3.75 5.35 -0.63
C LEU A 17 4.92 4.73 0.16
N LYS A 18 6.06 4.47 -0.49
CA LYS A 18 7.28 4.00 0.18
C LYS A 18 7.77 5.02 1.21
N LYS A 19 7.81 6.31 0.87
CA LYS A 19 8.21 7.37 1.81
C LYS A 19 7.24 7.45 2.99
N MET A 20 5.94 7.27 2.76
CA MET A 20 4.91 7.37 3.78
C MET A 20 4.88 6.16 4.74
N LEU A 21 4.92 4.94 4.20
CA LEU A 21 4.72 3.71 4.99
C LEU A 21 6.01 2.90 5.21
N GLY A 22 7.14 3.30 4.62
CA GLY A 22 8.38 2.53 4.64
C GLY A 22 8.35 1.25 3.79
N ILE A 23 7.25 0.96 3.09
CA ILE A 23 7.09 -0.27 2.31
C ILE A 23 7.85 -0.16 0.99
N SER A 24 8.86 -1.02 0.80
CA SER A 24 9.67 -1.04 -0.43
C SER A 24 8.82 -1.35 -1.68
N ILE A 25 9.18 -0.78 -2.84
CA ILE A 25 8.45 -1.00 -4.11
C ILE A 25 8.37 -2.51 -4.46
N PRO A 26 9.44 -3.33 -4.33
CA PRO A 26 9.34 -4.77 -4.53
C PRO A 26 8.34 -5.45 -3.57
N THR A 27 8.29 -5.01 -2.31
CA THR A 27 7.31 -5.49 -1.34
C THR A 27 5.89 -5.11 -1.77
N GLN A 28 5.66 -3.88 -2.22
CA GLN A 28 4.37 -3.45 -2.75
C GLN A 28 3.94 -4.30 -3.96
N VAL A 29 4.86 -4.62 -4.88
CA VAL A 29 4.59 -5.52 -6.02
C VAL A 29 4.15 -6.90 -5.52
N LYS A 30 4.86 -7.48 -4.56
CA LYS A 30 4.50 -8.77 -3.97
C LYS A 30 3.13 -8.74 -3.30
N ILE A 31 2.81 -7.68 -2.55
CA ILE A 31 1.50 -7.52 -1.90
C ILE A 31 0.38 -7.46 -2.95
N ARG A 32 0.56 -6.64 -4.00
CA ARG A 32 -0.42 -6.55 -5.10
C ARG A 32 -0.57 -7.87 -5.86
N ALA A 33 0.52 -8.58 -6.11
CA ALA A 33 0.49 -9.88 -6.78
C ALA A 33 -0.17 -10.98 -5.93
N ARG A 34 0.04 -10.93 -4.60
CA ARG A 34 -0.59 -11.87 -3.65
C ARG A 34 -2.11 -11.76 -3.62
N GLN A 35 -2.70 -10.62 -3.96
CA GLN A 35 -4.16 -10.50 -4.10
C GLN A 35 -4.74 -11.47 -5.14
N GLY A 36 -3.97 -11.83 -6.17
CA GLY A 36 -4.41 -12.80 -7.19
C GLY A 36 -4.17 -14.27 -6.80
N CYS A 37 -3.20 -14.56 -5.94
CA CYS A 37 -2.80 -15.94 -5.60
C CYS A 37 -3.30 -16.44 -4.23
N PHE A 38 -3.61 -15.55 -3.28
CA PHE A 38 -4.04 -15.88 -1.92
C PHE A 38 -5.20 -14.95 -1.49
N ALA A 39 -6.35 -15.06 -2.17
CA ALA A 39 -7.54 -14.23 -2.03
C ALA A 39 -8.27 -14.28 -0.65
N ASN A 40 -7.57 -14.67 0.42
CA ASN A 40 -8.09 -14.70 1.79
C ASN A 40 -7.64 -13.49 2.62
N ASP A 41 -7.03 -12.47 2.00
CA ASP A 41 -6.73 -11.23 2.73
C ASP A 41 -7.99 -10.37 2.79
N GLU A 42 -8.61 -10.30 3.98
CA GLU A 42 -9.84 -9.53 4.20
C GLU A 42 -9.67 -8.03 3.90
N ASN A 43 -8.45 -7.49 3.95
CA ASN A 43 -8.18 -6.06 3.69
C ASN A 43 -6.92 -5.89 2.82
N PRO A 44 -7.03 -6.13 1.51
CA PRO A 44 -5.88 -6.11 0.62
C PRO A 44 -5.46 -4.68 0.27
N LEU A 45 -4.16 -4.42 0.05
CA LEU A 45 -3.65 -3.08 -0.25
C LEU A 45 -4.33 -2.48 -1.51
N PRO A 46 -5.15 -1.42 -1.38
CA PRO A 46 -5.90 -0.90 -2.53
C PRO A 46 -4.95 -0.22 -3.51
N PHE A 47 -5.08 -0.52 -4.80
CA PHE A 47 -4.28 0.13 -5.85
C PHE A 47 -5.10 0.32 -7.12
N ILE A 48 -4.72 1.33 -7.90
CA ILE A 48 -5.31 1.63 -9.21
C ILE A 48 -4.24 1.41 -10.27
N LYS A 49 -4.57 0.64 -11.31
CA LYS A 49 -3.70 0.41 -12.46
C LYS A 49 -4.18 1.25 -13.65
N LEU A 50 -3.34 2.19 -14.09
CA LEU A 50 -3.58 3.03 -15.26
C LEU A 50 -2.53 2.69 -16.32
N GLY A 51 -2.86 1.72 -17.17
CA GLY A 51 -1.92 1.16 -18.14
C GLY A 51 -0.71 0.53 -17.45
N ALA A 52 0.48 1.09 -17.69
CA ALA A 52 1.74 0.66 -17.07
C ALA A 52 2.00 1.28 -15.68
N ARG A 53 1.20 2.28 -15.27
CA ARG A 53 1.38 2.98 -13.99
C ARG A 53 0.50 2.39 -12.90
N VAL A 54 1.01 2.41 -11.68
CA VAL A 54 0.25 2.06 -10.47
C VAL A 54 0.18 3.31 -9.61
N LEU A 55 -1.02 3.63 -9.14
CA LEU A 55 -1.28 4.72 -8.22
C LEU A 55 -2.08 4.20 -7.02
N TYR A 56 -2.04 5.00 -5.96
CA TYR A 56 -2.72 4.75 -4.71
C TYR A 56 -3.56 5.97 -4.37
N ARG A 57 -4.85 5.78 -4.10
CA ARG A 57 -5.70 6.88 -3.62
C ARG A 57 -5.43 7.09 -2.14
N LYS A 58 -5.15 8.33 -1.72
CA LYS A 58 -4.79 8.63 -0.32
C LYS A 58 -5.87 8.16 0.66
N SER A 59 -7.15 8.46 0.38
CA SER A 59 -8.28 8.04 1.23
C SER A 59 -8.36 6.53 1.41
N SER A 60 -8.20 5.77 0.33
CA SER A 60 -8.25 4.30 0.39
C SER A 60 -7.06 3.72 1.16
N ILE A 61 -5.89 4.34 1.09
CA ILE A 61 -4.72 3.94 1.88
C ILE A 61 -4.95 4.22 3.36
N ASP A 62 -5.53 5.36 3.71
CA ASP A 62 -5.89 5.70 5.10
C ASP A 62 -6.89 4.67 5.69
N GLU A 63 -7.95 4.34 4.95
CA GLU A 63 -8.90 3.30 5.35
C GLU A 63 -8.22 1.92 5.50
N TRP A 64 -7.32 1.59 4.59
CA TRP A 64 -6.57 0.34 4.64
C TRP A 64 -5.64 0.26 5.87
N ILE A 65 -4.99 1.37 6.24
CA ILE A 65 -4.18 1.46 7.45
C ILE A 65 -5.07 1.22 8.67
N LYS A 66 -6.20 1.94 8.78
CA LYS A 66 -7.16 1.77 9.90
C LYS A 66 -7.67 0.34 10.01
N ALA A 67 -7.97 -0.30 8.87
CA ALA A 67 -8.43 -1.68 8.81
C ALA A 67 -7.35 -2.70 9.24
N ASN A 68 -6.07 -2.36 9.05
CA ASN A 68 -4.94 -3.23 9.40
C ASN A 68 -4.28 -2.92 10.76
N GLU A 69 -4.42 -1.71 11.30
CA GLU A 69 -4.05 -1.40 12.69
C GLU A 69 -4.83 -2.30 13.67
N ASN A 70 -6.10 -2.57 13.38
CA ASN A 70 -6.91 -3.53 14.14
C ASN A 70 -6.43 -4.99 14.03
N LYS A 71 -5.63 -5.34 13.00
CA LYS A 71 -4.98 -6.66 12.89
C LYS A 71 -3.63 -6.71 13.63
N GLY A 72 -2.96 -5.57 13.80
CA GLY A 72 -1.65 -5.44 14.44
C GLY A 72 -1.63 -5.76 15.94
N ASN A 73 -2.75 -5.61 16.66
CA ASN A 73 -2.84 -5.91 18.09
C ASN A 73 -2.90 -7.43 18.42
N LYS A 74 -2.72 -8.32 17.43
CA LYS A 74 -2.58 -9.78 17.66
C LYS A 74 -1.19 -10.33 17.30
N LYS A 75 -0.19 -9.46 17.05
CA LYS A 75 1.16 -9.93 16.71
C LYS A 75 2.23 -9.10 17.41
N GLY A 76 2.25 -9.17 18.75
CA GLY A 76 3.25 -8.48 19.56
C GLY A 76 3.19 -8.70 21.08
N SER A 77 2.82 -9.89 21.56
CA SER A 77 3.10 -10.32 22.94
C SER A 77 3.67 -11.73 22.95
N LYS A 78 4.99 -11.81 22.76
CA LYS A 78 5.93 -12.86 23.18
C LYS A 78 7.32 -12.31 22.83
N ASN A 79 8.27 -12.14 23.73
CA ASN A 79 8.65 -12.90 24.93
C ASN A 79 9.09 -11.88 26.01
N GLU A 80 8.79 -12.07 27.30
CA GLU A 80 9.53 -12.91 28.27
C GLU A 80 11.05 -12.71 28.24
#